data_AF-A0A919YQB6-F1
#
_entry.id   AF-A0A919YQB6-F1
#
_cell.length_a   1.000
_cell.length_b   1.000
_cell.length_c   1.000
_cell.angle_alpha   90.00
_cell.angle_beta   90.00
_cell.angle_gamma   90.00
#
_symmetry.space_group_name_H-M   'P 1'
#
loop_
_entity.id
_entity.type
_entity.pdbx_description
1 polymer ?
#
loop_
_entity_poly.entity_id
_entity_poly.type
_entity_poly.pdbx_seq_one_letter_code
_entity_poly.pdbx_strand_id
1 'polypeptide(L)'
;MNIEKIKERQQLRRKILEKLYELFYSGGPEWPSQNKVQGLIGTKKELYIDSEYHKAYHYLLAKEYIQVSSLTPNAKKAADERLAIMITARGIDYVEAILLSEAEDNKGSLESKVDRL
;
A
#
# COMPACT_ATOMS: atom_id res chain seq x y z
N MET A 1 -9.02 21.41 12.45
CA MET A 1 -9.59 20.38 11.55
C MET A 1 -9.21 20.62 10.10
N ASN A 2 -7.99 20.36 9.60
CA ASN A 2 -7.69 20.65 8.18
C ASN A 2 -8.14 19.48 7.29
N ILE A 3 -9.15 19.71 6.44
CA ILE A 3 -9.79 18.68 5.61
C ILE A 3 -8.88 18.27 4.45
N GLU A 4 -8.15 19.21 3.85
CA GLU A 4 -7.20 18.92 2.77
C GLU A 4 -6.15 17.90 3.24
N LYS A 5 -5.57 18.09 4.42
CA LYS A 5 -4.62 17.16 5.02
C LYS A 5 -5.22 15.78 5.31
N ILE A 6 -6.51 15.69 5.63
CA ILE A 6 -7.18 14.40 5.81
C ILE A 6 -7.25 13.67 4.47
N LYS A 7 -7.62 14.37 3.39
CA LYS A 7 -7.68 13.82 2.03
C LYS A 7 -6.30 13.37 1.56
N GLU A 8 -5.26 14.19 1.73
CA GLU A 8 -3.88 13.86 1.40
C GLU A 8 -3.42 12.57 2.10
N ARG A 9 -3.70 12.44 3.39
CA ARG A 9 -3.37 11.24 4.18
C ARG A 9 -4.14 10.00 3.72
N GLN A 10 -5.41 10.15 3.35
CA GLN A 10 -6.20 9.05 2.77
C GLN A 10 -5.61 8.61 1.42
N GLN A 11 -5.29 9.57 0.55
CA GLN A 11 -4.67 9.30 -0.74
C GLN A 11 -3.30 8.63 -0.60
N LEU A 12 -2.47 9.06 0.36
CA LEU A 12 -1.17 8.43 0.62
C LEU A 12 -1.33 6.95 1.00
N ARG A 13 -2.24 6.65 1.95
CA ARG A 13 -2.50 5.26 2.36
C ARG A 13 -3.01 4.41 1.20
N ARG A 14 -3.91 4.97 0.39
CA ARG A 14 -4.43 4.29 -0.80
C ARG A 14 -3.31 3.97 -1.80
N LYS A 15 -2.47 4.96 -2.15
CA LYS A 15 -1.32 4.76 -3.05
C LYS A 15 -0.37 3.67 -2.56
N ILE A 16 -0.12 3.59 -1.25
CA ILE A 16 0.71 2.53 -0.66
C ILE A 16 0.06 1.16 -0.88
N LEU A 17 -1.25 1.02 -0.60
CA LEU A 17 -1.97 -0.24 -0.78
C LEU A 17 -2.06 -0.67 -2.24
N GLU A 18 -2.37 0.24 -3.16
CA GLU A 18 -2.42 -0.04 -4.60
C GLU A 18 -1.06 -0.53 -5.11
N LYS A 19 0.04 0.12 -4.69
CA LYS A 19 1.38 -0.32 -5.06
C LYS A 19 1.71 -1.71 -4.52
N LEU A 20 1.31 -2.01 -3.28
CA LEU A 20 1.52 -3.33 -2.71
C LEU A 20 0.65 -4.41 -3.37
N TYR A 21 -0.57 -4.06 -3.76
CA TYR A 21 -1.47 -4.93 -4.53
C TYR A 21 -0.86 -5.28 -5.89
N GLU A 22 -0.32 -4.30 -6.62
CA GLU A 22 0.39 -4.53 -7.87
C GLU A 22 1.61 -5.45 -7.68
N LEU A 23 2.42 -5.22 -6.62
CA LEU A 23 3.57 -6.05 -6.29
C LEU A 23 3.18 -7.48 -5.92
N PHE A 24 2.03 -7.67 -5.28
CA PHE A 24 1.51 -8.99 -4.94
C PHE A 24 1.26 -9.84 -6.19
N TYR A 25 0.56 -9.29 -7.18
CA TYR A 25 0.22 -10.01 -8.40
C TYR A 25 1.34 -10.03 -9.47
N SER A 26 2.26 -9.06 -9.46
CA SER A 26 3.41 -9.03 -10.38
C SER A 26 4.63 -9.82 -9.87
N GLY A 27 4.60 -10.26 -8.61
CA GLY A 27 5.67 -11.05 -7.98
C GLY A 27 6.77 -10.23 -7.31
N GLY A 28 6.71 -8.90 -7.35
CA GLY A 28 7.60 -8.01 -6.61
C GLY A 28 9.11 -8.16 -6.89
N PRO A 29 9.98 -7.46 -6.14
CA PRO A 29 11.42 -7.55 -6.29
C PRO A 29 11.98 -8.91 -5.86
N GLU A 30 13.01 -9.37 -6.57
CA GLU A 30 13.76 -10.56 -6.17
C GLU A 30 14.57 -10.30 -4.89
N TRP A 31 14.57 -11.27 -3.98
CA TRP A 31 15.36 -11.22 -2.75
C TRP A 31 16.21 -12.48 -2.61
N PRO A 32 17.53 -12.36 -2.34
CA PRO A 32 18.47 -13.48 -2.42
C PRO A 32 18.10 -14.71 -1.59
N SER A 33 17.33 -14.55 -0.50
CA SER A 33 16.94 -15.64 0.39
C SER A 33 15.51 -16.17 0.23
N GLN A 34 14.67 -15.55 -0.62
CA GLN A 34 13.24 -15.87 -0.73
C GLN A 34 12.70 -15.93 -2.17
N ASN A 35 13.59 -16.01 -3.18
CA ASN A 35 13.29 -15.85 -4.60
C ASN A 35 12.67 -14.48 -4.91
N LYS A 36 11.39 -14.28 -4.59
CA LYS A 36 10.59 -13.10 -4.89
C LYS A 36 9.79 -12.67 -3.66
N VAL A 37 9.95 -11.42 -3.24
CA VAL A 37 9.15 -10.85 -2.15
C VAL A 37 8.05 -10.01 -2.79
N GLN A 38 6.82 -10.42 -2.57
CA GLN A 38 5.60 -9.75 -3.02
C GLN A 38 5.31 -8.50 -2.16
N GLY A 39 6.24 -7.55 -2.15
CA GLY A 39 6.19 -6.40 -1.27
C GLY A 39 7.27 -5.35 -1.51
N LEU A 40 7.18 -4.25 -0.77
CA LEU A 40 8.20 -3.21 -0.77
C LEU A 40 9.36 -3.64 0.12
N ILE A 41 10.57 -3.64 -0.43
CA ILE A 41 11.80 -3.93 0.32
C ILE A 41 12.62 -2.65 0.46
N GLY A 42 13.08 -2.36 1.66
CA GLY A 42 14.01 -1.27 1.91
C GLY A 42 14.44 -1.18 3.35
N THR A 43 15.39 -0.32 3.62
CA THR A 43 15.72 0.14 4.97
C THR A 43 14.62 1.03 5.51
N LYS A 44 14.62 1.28 6.83
CA LYS A 44 13.69 2.24 7.45
C LYS A 44 13.75 3.63 6.80
N LYS A 45 14.93 4.09 6.36
CA LYS A 45 15.08 5.40 5.70
C LYS A 45 14.46 5.44 4.30
N GLU A 46 14.56 4.34 3.56
CA GLU A 46 13.99 4.23 2.20
C GLU A 46 12.48 4.06 2.24
N LEU A 47 11.96 3.31 3.22
CA LEU A 47 10.54 3.04 3.37
C LEU A 47 9.81 4.19 4.08
N TYR A 48 10.40 4.77 5.12
CA TYR A 48 9.82 5.86 5.91
C TYR A 48 10.45 7.20 5.54
N ILE A 49 10.21 7.62 4.29
CA ILE A 49 10.80 8.83 3.67
C ILE A 49 10.61 10.06 4.57
N ASP A 50 9.41 10.22 5.12
CA ASP A 50 9.06 11.30 6.02
C ASP A 50 8.10 10.85 7.14
N SER A 51 7.70 11.81 7.98
CA SER A 51 6.82 11.54 9.11
C SER A 51 5.40 11.11 8.71
N GLU A 52 4.90 11.49 7.52
CA GLU A 52 3.57 11.13 7.05
C GLU A 52 3.57 9.71 6.46
N TYR A 53 4.62 9.31 5.74
CA TYR A 53 4.85 7.92 5.35
C TYR A 53 4.92 7.01 6.57
N HIS A 54 5.71 7.39 7.58
CA HIS A 54 5.81 6.62 8.82
C HIS A 54 4.43 6.41 9.47
N LYS A 55 3.64 7.49 9.64
CA LYS A 55 2.28 7.40 10.19
C LYS A 55 1.33 6.58 9.30
N ALA A 56 1.47 6.67 7.98
CA ALA A 56 0.64 5.90 7.05
C ALA A 56 0.88 4.40 7.20
N TYR A 57 2.14 3.96 7.26
CA TYR A 57 2.45 2.54 7.50
C TYR A 57 1.97 2.06 8.87
N HIS A 58 2.18 2.83 9.95
CA HIS A 58 1.66 2.48 11.28
C HIS A 58 0.14 2.33 11.29
N TYR A 59 -0.57 3.24 10.63
CA TYR A 59 -2.03 3.15 10.51
C TYR A 59 -2.46 1.90 9.74
N LEU A 60 -1.83 1.63 8.59
CA LEU A 60 -2.17 0.47 7.75
C LEU A 60 -1.85 -0.86 8.47
N LEU A 61 -0.73 -0.91 9.20
CA LEU A 61 -0.36 -2.05 10.03
C LEU A 61 -1.38 -2.28 11.15
N ALA A 62 -1.79 -1.21 11.86
CA ALA A 62 -2.81 -1.29 12.90
C ALA A 62 -4.21 -1.68 12.37
N LYS A 63 -4.48 -1.46 11.08
CA LYS A 63 -5.69 -1.92 10.39
C LYS A 63 -5.55 -3.31 9.77
N GLU A 64 -4.40 -3.95 9.95
CA GLU A 64 -4.08 -5.27 9.40
C GLU A 64 -4.17 -5.32 7.87
N TYR A 65 -4.00 -4.19 7.19
CA TYR A 65 -3.98 -4.13 5.72
C TYR A 65 -2.60 -4.45 5.15
N ILE A 66 -1.57 -4.35 5.99
CA ILE A 66 -0.20 -4.71 5.65
C ILE A 66 0.43 -5.50 6.81
N GLN A 67 1.48 -6.22 6.49
CA GLN A 67 2.39 -6.82 7.46
C GLN A 67 3.83 -6.36 7.18
N VAL A 68 4.66 -6.34 8.22
CA VAL A 68 6.07 -5.95 8.13
C VAL A 68 6.93 -7.08 8.67
N SER A 69 7.92 -7.50 7.90
CA SER A 69 8.86 -8.54 8.29
C SER A 69 10.30 -8.04 8.18
N SER A 70 11.16 -8.40 9.13
CA SER A 70 12.59 -8.09 9.06
C SER A 70 13.30 -9.13 8.19
N LEU A 71 13.99 -8.68 7.15
CA LEU A 71 14.78 -9.53 6.25
C LEU A 71 16.22 -9.71 6.76
N THR A 72 16.69 -8.80 7.61
CA THR A 72 18.03 -8.83 8.22
C THR A 72 17.92 -8.67 9.75
N PRO A 73 17.32 -9.64 10.46
CA PRO A 73 17.03 -9.54 11.89
C PRO A 73 18.28 -9.36 12.77
N ASN A 74 19.46 -9.73 12.26
CA ASN A 74 20.75 -9.59 12.94
C ASN A 74 21.61 -8.44 12.38
N ALA A 75 21.00 -7.41 11.79
CA ALA A 75 21.72 -6.24 11.32
C ALA A 75 22.51 -5.58 12.46
N LYS A 76 23.80 -5.32 12.25
CA LYS A 76 24.70 -4.73 13.28
C LYS A 76 24.25 -3.33 13.72
N LYS A 77 23.50 -2.62 12.88
CA LYS A 77 22.89 -1.32 13.18
C LYS A 77 21.44 -1.35 12.77
N ALA A 78 20.58 -0.73 13.58
CA ALA A 78 19.14 -0.60 13.28
C ALA A 78 18.86 0.18 11.97
N ALA A 79 19.80 1.01 11.52
CA ALA A 79 19.68 1.73 10.25
C ALA A 79 19.90 0.83 9.01
N ASP A 80 20.58 -0.30 9.19
CA ASP A 80 20.91 -1.26 8.12
C ASP A 80 19.88 -2.42 8.10
N GLU A 81 18.90 -2.38 9.01
CA GLU A 81 17.79 -3.32 9.03
C GLU A 81 16.93 -3.11 7.77
N ARG A 82 16.79 -4.17 6.97
CA ARG A 82 15.92 -4.19 5.80
C ARG A 82 14.61 -4.85 6.17
N LEU A 83 13.52 -4.20 5.79
CA LEU A 83 12.17 -4.63 6.03
C LEU A 83 11.52 -5.01 4.69
N ALA A 84 10.65 -6.00 4.74
CA ALA A 84 9.65 -6.28 3.72
C ALA A 84 8.29 -5.81 4.23
N ILE A 85 7.62 -4.96 3.45
CA ILE A 85 6.23 -4.58 3.68
C ILE A 85 5.38 -5.28 2.64
N MET A 86 4.44 -6.11 3.09
CA MET A 86 3.58 -6.92 2.22
C MET A 86 2.11 -6.58 2.51
N ILE A 87 1.27 -6.65 1.48
CA ILE A 87 -0.18 -6.53 1.66
C ILE A 87 -0.74 -7.81 2.28
N THR A 88 -1.78 -7.69 3.09
CA THR A 88 -2.55 -8.84 3.62
C THR A 88 -3.77 -9.11 2.75
N ALA A 89 -4.45 -10.25 2.94
CA ALA A 89 -5.74 -10.51 2.32
C ALA A 89 -6.76 -9.38 2.58
N ARG A 90 -6.81 -8.87 3.82
CA ARG A 90 -7.69 -7.76 4.19
C ARG A 90 -7.35 -6.45 3.44
N GLY A 91 -6.05 -6.21 3.21
CA GLY A 91 -5.61 -5.08 2.40
C GLY A 91 -5.98 -5.22 0.93
N ILE A 92 -5.90 -6.44 0.39
CA ILE A 92 -6.31 -6.79 -0.98
C ILE A 92 -7.82 -6.52 -1.15
N ASP A 93 -8.66 -7.10 -0.28
CA ASP A 93 -10.11 -6.91 -0.32
C ASP A 93 -10.50 -5.42 -0.30
N TYR A 94 -9.79 -4.63 0.51
CA TYR A 94 -10.02 -3.19 0.61
C TYR A 94 -9.69 -2.45 -0.69
N VAL A 95 -8.59 -2.80 -1.36
CA VAL A 95 -8.22 -2.20 -2.66
C VAL A 95 -9.23 -2.59 -3.74
N GLU A 96 -9.59 -3.87 -3.83
CA GLU A 96 -10.54 -4.37 -4.83
C GLU A 96 -11.91 -3.70 -4.67
N ALA A 97 -12.41 -3.57 -3.44
CA ALA A 97 -13.69 -2.90 -3.16
C ALA A 97 -13.71 -1.44 -3.65
N ILE A 98 -12.60 -0.70 -3.50
CA ILE A 98 -12.49 0.68 -3.99
C ILE A 98 -12.52 0.70 -5.53
N LEU A 99 -11.72 -0.15 -6.17
CA LEU A 99 -11.63 -0.17 -7.63
C LEU A 99 -12.95 -0.58 -8.29
N LEU A 100 -13.67 -1.53 -7.69
CA LEU A 100 -15.00 -1.93 -8.14
C LEU A 100 -16.02 -0.81 -7.99
N SER A 101 -16.06 -0.14 -6.83
CA SER A 101 -16.96 1.01 -6.62
C SER A 101 -16.70 2.13 -7.64
N GLU A 102 -15.44 2.43 -7.94
CA GLU A 102 -15.10 3.44 -8.93
C GLU A 102 -15.48 3.04 -10.36
N ALA A 103 -15.36 1.76 -10.70
CA ALA A 103 -15.82 1.24 -11.98
C ALA A 103 -17.34 1.35 -12.13
N GLU A 104 -18.10 1.08 -11.07
CA GLU A 104 -19.56 1.21 -11.04
C GLU A 104 -20.00 2.67 -11.14
N ASP A 105 -19.38 3.59 -10.39
CA ASP A 105 -19.66 5.02 -10.46
C ASP A 105 -19.41 5.60 -11.87
N ASN A 106 -18.34 5.14 -12.52
CA ASN A 106 -18.02 5.54 -13.90
C ASN A 106 -19.02 4.98 -14.91
N LYS A 107 -19.55 3.78 -14.69
CA LYS A 107 -20.56 3.16 -15.57
C LYS A 107 -21.90 3.90 -15.48
N GLY A 108 -22.38 4.23 -14.28
CA GLY A 108 -23.62 5.01 -14.10
C GLY A 108 -23.52 6.44 -14.67
N SER A 109 -22.32 7.04 -14.64
CA SER A 109 -22.05 8.35 -15.27
C SER A 109 -22.12 8.30 -16.80
N LEU A 110 -21.76 7.17 -17.42
CA LEU A 110 -21.86 6.97 -18.87
C LEU A 110 -23.29 6.68 -19.31
N GLU A 111 -24.01 5.80 -18.59
CA GLU A 111 -25.40 5.45 -18.89
C GLU A 111 -26.33 6.69 -18.80
N SER A 112 -26.15 7.52 -17.77
CA SER A 112 -26.94 8.76 -17.60
C SER A 112 -26.69 9.85 -18.67
N LYS A 113 -25.62 9.74 -19.46
CA LYS A 113 -25.33 10.62 -20.60
C LYS A 113 -25.95 10.10 -21.90
N VAL A 114 -26.11 8.79 -22.03
CA VAL A 114 -26.75 8.16 -23.20
C VAL A 114 -28.27 8.42 -23.18
N ASP A 115 -28.89 8.41 -22.01
CA ASP A 115 -30.34 8.69 -21.86
C ASP A 115 -30.74 10.17 -22.06
N ARG A 116 -29.78 11.06 -22.27
CA ARG A 116 -30.01 12.52 -22.49
C ARG A 116 -29.77 12.95 -23.94
N LEU A 117 -29.58 12.01 -24.86
CA LEU A 117 -29.44 12.24 -26.30
C LEU A 117 -30.66 11.72 -27.05
#